data_AF-U3PCP7-F1
#
_entry.id   AF-U3PCP7-F1
#
_cell.length_a   1.000
_cell.length_b   1.000
_cell.length_c   1.000
_cell.angle_alpha   90.00
_cell.angle_beta   90.00
_cell.angle_gamma   90.00
#
_symmetry.space_group_name_H-M   'P 1'
#
loop_
_entity.id
_entity.type
_entity.pdbx_description
1 polymer ?
#
loop_
_entity_poly.entity_id
_entity_poly.type
_entity_poly.pdbx_seq_one_letter_code
_entity_poly.pdbx_strand_id
1 'polypeptide(L)'
;MTLTDALSALRGVLSPQATAGPLWVKLPGMVAQGIPAKVAKRSFPLGLEWYAGSASGAVQFRCPDPAWQSPPRILQLAASGASASGMTFPLFQAVPTVLDFGVTDLSSGAVTLTNAGNTPAFPYVVVTGPVSGFSIVIDGNTVTYTDTVPAGQTLTIDYRTGYATLTGGVDRTTRLSSRQFSAVTSTSSVFFSAAAGVAAITIADLWR
;
A
#
# COMPACT_ATOMS: atom_id res chain seq x y z
N MET A 1 37.15 -1.89 -7.87
CA MET A 1 36.08 -2.14 -8.85
C MET A 1 36.45 -1.44 -10.13
N THR A 2 36.64 -2.17 -11.23
CA THR A 2 37.01 -1.55 -12.52
C THR A 2 35.77 -1.04 -13.25
N LEU A 3 35.94 -0.12 -14.22
CA LEU A 3 34.85 0.34 -15.09
C LEU A 3 34.17 -0.82 -15.83
N THR A 4 34.95 -1.83 -16.23
CA THR A 4 34.47 -3.07 -16.85
C THR A 4 33.56 -3.86 -15.92
N ASP A 5 33.94 -4.02 -14.66
CA ASP A 5 33.12 -4.72 -13.66
C ASP A 5 31.82 -3.96 -13.39
N ALA A 6 31.90 -2.63 -13.30
CA ALA A 6 30.72 -1.77 -13.11
C ALA A 6 29.75 -1.87 -14.28
N LEU A 7 30.26 -1.80 -15.51
CA LEU A 7 29.43 -1.92 -16.71
C LEU A 7 28.83 -3.32 -16.86
N SER A 8 29.59 -4.37 -16.50
CA SER A 8 29.09 -5.75 -16.48
C SER A 8 27.97 -5.92 -15.45
N ALA A 9 28.15 -5.42 -14.22
CA ALA A 9 27.13 -5.45 -13.18
C ALA A 9 25.87 -4.66 -13.60
N LEU A 10 26.03 -3.48 -14.20
CA LEU A 10 24.92 -2.67 -14.72
C LEU A 10 24.15 -3.41 -15.82
N ARG A 11 24.86 -4.10 -16.73
CA ARG A 11 24.25 -4.98 -17.74
C ARG A 11 23.59 -6.21 -17.09
N GLY A 12 24.09 -6.71 -15.96
CA GLY A 12 23.41 -7.77 -15.21
C GLY A 12 22.04 -7.30 -14.71
N VAL A 13 22.03 -6.20 -13.95
CA VAL A 13 20.83 -5.67 -13.29
C VAL A 13 19.78 -5.18 -14.29
N LEU A 14 20.19 -4.59 -15.42
CA LEU A 14 19.29 -4.04 -16.43
C LEU A 14 18.97 -5.06 -17.55
N SER A 15 19.01 -6.37 -17.26
CA SER A 15 18.55 -7.41 -18.21
C SER A 15 17.08 -7.19 -18.56
N PRO A 16 16.65 -7.38 -19.82
CA PRO A 16 15.24 -7.36 -20.14
C PRO A 16 14.44 -8.30 -19.22
N GLN A 17 13.31 -7.82 -18.71
CA GLN A 17 12.51 -8.53 -17.70
C GLN A 17 11.14 -8.91 -18.28
N ALA A 18 10.62 -10.07 -17.86
CA ALA A 18 9.28 -10.51 -18.22
C ALA A 18 8.19 -9.77 -17.42
N THR A 19 8.42 -9.63 -16.11
CA THR A 19 7.49 -9.05 -15.13
C THR A 19 7.85 -7.59 -14.84
N ALA A 20 6.83 -6.74 -14.73
CA ALA A 20 7.03 -5.35 -14.30
C ALA A 20 7.22 -5.28 -12.78
N GLY A 21 8.21 -4.50 -12.37
CA GLY A 21 8.43 -4.12 -10.97
C GLY A 21 8.23 -2.61 -10.80
N PRO A 22 8.26 -2.11 -9.56
CA PRO A 22 8.17 -0.67 -9.33
C PRO A 22 9.46 0.02 -9.79
N LEU A 23 9.35 0.97 -10.73
CA LEU A 23 10.41 1.90 -11.10
C LEU A 23 10.16 3.24 -10.42
N TRP A 24 11.01 3.59 -9.46
CA TRP A 24 10.93 4.86 -8.74
C TRP A 24 11.87 5.89 -9.36
N VAL A 25 11.33 7.07 -9.64
CA VAL A 25 12.08 8.25 -10.08
C VAL A 25 12.01 9.29 -8.97
N LYS A 26 13.17 9.76 -8.53
CA LYS A 26 13.29 10.84 -7.56
C LYS A 26 14.15 11.95 -8.16
N LEU A 27 13.51 13.02 -8.60
CA LEU A 27 14.20 14.23 -9.04
C LEU A 27 14.49 15.14 -7.83
N PRO A 28 15.57 15.93 -7.85
CA PRO A 28 15.85 16.90 -6.78
C PRO A 28 14.66 17.83 -6.55
N GLY A 29 14.20 17.93 -5.30
CA GLY A 29 13.07 18.78 -4.91
C GLY A 29 11.67 18.20 -5.20
N MET A 30 11.57 17.00 -5.78
CA MET A 30 10.30 16.33 -6.04
C MET A 30 10.11 15.11 -5.13
N VAL A 31 8.85 14.82 -4.80
CA VAL A 31 8.49 13.53 -4.17
C VAL A 31 8.80 12.41 -5.14
N ALA A 32 9.27 11.27 -4.63
CA ALA A 32 9.49 10.10 -5.48
C ALA A 32 8.19 9.72 -6.18
N GLN A 33 8.25 9.43 -7.48
CA GLN A 33 7.11 8.93 -8.25
C GLN A 33 7.48 7.58 -8.84
N GLY A 34 6.54 6.65 -8.76
CA GLY A 34 6.69 5.27 -9.19
C GLY A 34 5.87 5.01 -10.44
N ILE A 35 6.37 4.16 -11.32
CA ILE A 35 5.57 3.59 -12.40
C ILE A 35 5.91 2.10 -12.51
N PRO A 36 4.94 1.19 -12.62
CA PRO A 36 5.23 -0.22 -12.82
C PRO A 36 5.84 -0.40 -14.21
N ALA A 37 7.13 -0.75 -14.23
CA ALA A 37 7.91 -0.84 -15.44
C ALA A 37 8.78 -2.09 -15.47
N LYS A 38 9.12 -2.51 -16.69
CA LYS A 38 10.11 -3.55 -16.93
C LYS A 38 11.14 -3.07 -17.93
N VAL A 39 12.38 -3.49 -17.76
CA VAL A 39 13.40 -3.23 -18.78
C VAL A 39 13.00 -3.98 -20.05
N ALA A 40 12.81 -3.25 -21.14
CA ALA A 40 12.46 -3.82 -22.44
C ALA A 40 13.71 -3.99 -23.31
N LYS A 41 14.55 -2.95 -23.36
CA LYS A 41 15.79 -2.91 -24.14
C LYS A 41 16.82 -2.07 -23.40
N ARG A 42 18.09 -2.32 -23.68
CA ARG A 42 19.21 -1.49 -23.23
C ARG A 42 20.27 -1.41 -24.33
N SER A 43 21.02 -0.33 -24.38
CA SER A 43 22.16 -0.14 -25.26
C SER A 43 23.26 0.58 -24.52
N PHE A 44 24.44 -0.05 -24.41
CA PHE A 44 25.64 0.53 -23.81
C PHE A 44 26.80 0.34 -24.79
N PRO A 45 26.86 1.15 -25.86
CA PRO A 45 27.92 1.06 -26.87
C PRO A 45 29.27 1.46 -26.26
N LEU A 46 30.35 0.83 -26.73
CA LEU A 46 31.71 1.26 -26.40
C LEU A 46 32.12 2.34 -27.39
N GLY A 47 32.12 3.60 -26.94
CA GLY A 47 32.58 4.74 -27.72
C GLY A 47 33.99 5.20 -27.31
N LEU A 48 34.46 6.30 -27.91
CA LEU A 48 35.76 6.92 -27.56
C LEU A 48 35.84 7.30 -26.07
N GLU A 49 34.70 7.60 -25.45
CA GLU A 49 34.54 7.85 -24.01
C GLU A 49 35.11 6.73 -23.12
N TRP A 50 35.12 5.49 -23.61
CA TRP A 50 35.67 4.34 -22.89
C TRP A 50 37.14 4.54 -22.54
N TYR A 51 37.92 5.11 -23.46
CA TYR A 51 39.33 5.42 -23.25
C TYR A 51 39.53 6.61 -22.30
N ALA A 52 38.50 7.45 -22.12
CA ALA A 52 38.46 8.52 -21.14
C ALA A 52 37.91 8.06 -19.77
N GLY A 53 37.65 6.76 -19.59
CA GLY A 53 37.18 6.19 -18.32
C GLY A 53 35.68 6.36 -18.07
N SER A 54 34.88 6.67 -19.09
CA SER A 54 33.42 6.82 -18.99
C SER A 54 32.68 5.90 -19.97
N ALA A 55 31.41 5.62 -19.66
CA ALA A 55 30.53 4.86 -20.53
C ALA A 55 29.12 5.44 -20.48
N SER A 56 28.54 5.64 -21.67
CA SER A 56 27.20 6.16 -21.84
C SER A 56 26.28 5.11 -22.44
N GLY A 57 24.99 5.19 -22.15
CA GLY A 57 24.01 4.27 -22.72
C GLY A 57 22.58 4.66 -22.40
N ALA A 58 21.66 3.91 -22.98
CA ALA A 58 20.23 4.13 -22.84
C ALA A 58 19.53 2.85 -22.41
N VAL A 59 18.46 3.01 -21.64
CA VAL A 59 17.59 1.92 -21.20
C VAL A 59 16.17 2.31 -21.55
N GLN A 60 15.47 1.41 -22.23
CA GLN A 60 14.05 1.56 -22.51
C GLN A 60 13.25 0.75 -21.51
N PHE A 61 12.40 1.43 -20.77
CA PHE A 61 11.42 0.82 -19.88
C PHE A 61 10.08 0.73 -20.59
N ARG A 62 9.41 -0.43 -20.48
CA ARG A 62 8.01 -0.59 -20.89
C ARG A 62 7.14 -0.60 -19.64
N CYS A 63 6.13 0.26 -19.61
CA CYS A 63 5.18 0.37 -18.51
C CYS A 63 3.83 -0.25 -18.93
N PRO A 64 3.45 -1.44 -18.42
CA PRO A 64 2.16 -2.05 -18.76
C PRO A 64 0.98 -1.26 -18.23
N ASP A 65 1.12 -0.63 -17.06
CA ASP A 65 0.18 0.34 -16.52
C ASP A 65 0.84 1.74 -16.60
N PRO A 66 0.28 2.68 -17.37
CA PRO A 66 0.88 4.00 -17.57
C PRO A 66 0.67 4.96 -16.40
N ALA A 67 -0.06 4.57 -15.35
CA ALA A 67 -0.32 5.46 -14.22
C ALA A 67 0.93 5.63 -13.33
N TRP A 68 1.30 6.89 -13.09
CA TRP A 68 2.28 7.29 -12.08
C TRP A 68 1.68 7.18 -10.69
N GLN A 69 2.49 6.77 -9.72
CA GLN A 69 2.07 6.44 -8.37
C GLN A 69 2.94 7.11 -7.32
N SER A 70 2.36 7.55 -6.21
CA SER A 70 3.17 7.93 -5.04
C SER A 70 3.70 6.67 -4.34
N PRO A 71 4.70 6.80 -3.45
CA PRO A 71 4.95 5.77 -2.44
C PRO A 71 3.64 5.45 -1.72
N PRO A 72 3.32 4.16 -1.53
CA PRO A 72 2.09 3.76 -0.86
C PRO A 72 2.12 4.21 0.60
N ARG A 73 0.99 4.72 1.07
CA ARG A 73 0.75 5.07 2.46
C ARG A 73 -0.14 4.01 3.09
N ILE A 74 0.14 3.69 4.35
CA ILE A 74 -0.62 2.70 5.12
C ILE A 74 -1.32 3.43 6.27
N LEU A 75 -2.62 3.21 6.41
CA LEU A 75 -3.41 3.65 7.55
C LEU A 75 -3.85 2.42 8.36
N GLN A 76 -3.71 2.48 9.68
CA GLN A 76 -4.12 1.40 10.59
C GLN A 76 -5.42 1.81 11.29
N LEU A 77 -6.49 1.05 11.06
CA LEU A 77 -7.78 1.26 11.69
C LEU A 77 -8.04 0.17 12.72
N ALA A 78 -8.35 0.56 13.95
CA ALA A 78 -8.93 -0.34 14.94
C ALA A 78 -10.41 -0.57 14.65
N ALA A 79 -10.91 -1.75 15.00
CA ALA A 79 -12.33 -2.07 14.91
C ALA A 79 -13.19 -1.08 15.73
N SER A 80 -14.18 -0.45 15.10
CA SER A 80 -15.06 0.52 15.77
C SER A 80 -16.01 -0.11 16.81
N GLY A 81 -16.25 -1.42 16.72
CA GLY A 81 -17.03 -2.20 17.69
C GLY A 81 -16.17 -2.89 18.74
N ALA A 82 -14.85 -2.68 18.74
CA ALA A 82 -14.03 -3.08 19.87
C ALA A 82 -14.53 -2.31 21.08
N SER A 83 -15.16 -3.02 22.02
CA SER A 83 -15.54 -2.46 23.30
C SER A 83 -14.29 -1.87 23.93
N ALA A 84 -14.10 -0.56 23.82
CA ALA A 84 -13.27 0.19 24.72
C ALA A 84 -13.98 0.06 26.06
N SER A 85 -13.67 -1.02 26.80
CA SER A 85 -13.96 -1.11 28.22
C SER A 85 -13.48 0.21 28.79
N GLY A 86 -14.42 1.06 29.23
CA GLY A 86 -14.13 2.44 29.58
C GLY A 86 -12.90 2.47 30.48
N MET A 87 -11.82 3.11 30.02
CA MET A 87 -10.63 3.26 30.85
C MET A 87 -11.07 4.04 32.08
N THR A 88 -11.11 3.36 33.22
CA THR A 88 -11.39 4.00 34.50
C THR A 88 -10.10 4.67 34.92
N PHE A 89 -10.05 6.00 34.77
CA PHE A 89 -8.92 6.79 35.21
C PHE A 89 -9.06 7.07 36.71
N PRO A 90 -8.15 6.57 37.58
CA PRO A 90 -8.16 6.92 38.98
C PRO A 90 -7.62 8.35 39.16
N LEU A 91 -8.46 9.36 38.88
CA LEU A 91 -8.09 10.78 38.91
C LEU A 91 -7.88 11.35 40.34
N PHE A 92 -8.04 10.53 41.39
CA PHE A 92 -8.00 10.98 42.79
C PHE A 92 -7.01 10.23 43.69
N GLN A 93 -6.05 9.48 43.14
CA GLN A 93 -4.89 9.06 43.92
C GLN A 93 -3.88 10.21 43.99
N ALA A 94 -3.37 10.49 45.19
CA ALA A 94 -2.54 11.65 45.54
C ALA A 94 -1.11 11.63 44.94
N VAL A 95 -0.97 11.28 43.67
CA VAL A 95 0.29 11.32 42.93
C VAL A 95 0.04 12.03 41.59
N PRO A 96 0.71 13.17 41.32
CA PRO A 96 0.54 13.91 40.07
C PRO A 96 1.36 13.25 38.96
N THR A 97 1.00 12.04 38.54
CA THR A 97 1.49 11.48 37.27
C THR A 97 0.48 11.84 36.19
N VAL A 98 0.88 12.76 35.30
CA VAL A 98 0.15 13.09 34.07
C VAL A 98 -0.15 11.80 33.32
N LEU A 99 -1.43 11.58 33.01
CA LEU A 99 -1.86 10.52 32.12
C LEU A 99 -1.25 10.77 30.74
N ASP A 100 -0.20 10.03 30.40
CA ASP A 100 0.39 10.00 29.08
C ASP A 100 -0.19 8.81 28.31
N PHE A 101 -0.91 9.12 27.22
CA PHE A 101 -1.52 8.12 26.35
C PHE A 101 -0.57 7.61 25.25
N GLY A 102 0.64 8.17 25.18
CA GLY A 102 1.57 7.95 24.08
C GLY A 102 1.02 8.43 22.74
N VAL A 103 1.88 8.43 21.73
CA VAL A 103 1.47 8.55 20.32
C VAL A 103 1.05 7.16 19.84
N THR A 104 -0.19 7.02 19.38
CA THR A 104 -0.68 5.81 18.71
C THR A 104 -1.09 6.15 17.28
N ASP A 105 -0.48 5.48 16.30
CA ASP A 105 -0.87 5.57 14.87
C ASP A 105 -2.16 4.77 14.56
N LEU A 106 -2.88 4.36 15.60
CA LEU A 106 -4.07 3.52 15.53
C LEU A 106 -5.31 4.39 15.79
N SER A 107 -6.09 4.63 14.75
CA SER A 107 -7.33 5.38 14.86
C SER A 107 -8.51 4.47 15.18
N SER A 108 -9.25 4.76 16.25
CA SER A 108 -10.57 4.20 16.53
C SER A 108 -11.65 5.14 15.96
N GLY A 109 -12.10 4.91 14.74
CA GLY A 109 -13.14 5.75 14.11
C GLY A 109 -12.94 5.98 12.62
N ALA A 110 -13.59 7.03 12.10
CA ALA A 110 -13.43 7.47 10.72
C ALA A 110 -11.99 7.93 10.49
N VAL A 111 -11.38 7.49 9.40
CA VAL A 111 -10.10 8.02 8.92
C VAL A 111 -10.26 8.54 7.52
N THR A 112 -9.50 9.57 7.21
CA THR A 112 -9.45 10.15 5.88
C THR A 112 -8.40 9.44 5.03
N LEU A 113 -8.83 8.79 3.95
CA LEU A 113 -7.96 8.44 2.82
C LEU A 113 -7.89 9.61 1.86
N THR A 114 -6.68 9.90 1.37
CA THR A 114 -6.47 10.92 0.35
C THR A 114 -5.80 10.35 -0.89
N ASN A 115 -6.21 10.87 -2.04
CA ASN A 115 -5.59 10.76 -3.34
C ASN A 115 -5.34 12.18 -3.85
N ALA A 116 -4.09 12.64 -3.79
CA ALA A 116 -3.65 13.92 -4.36
C ALA A 116 -3.49 13.85 -5.89
N GLY A 117 -3.72 12.68 -6.47
CA GLY A 117 -3.69 12.39 -7.88
C GLY A 117 -4.87 12.93 -8.68
N ASN A 118 -4.75 12.89 -10.01
CA ASN A 118 -5.84 13.21 -10.93
C ASN A 118 -6.60 11.96 -11.43
N THR A 119 -6.16 10.77 -11.03
CA THR A 119 -6.72 9.48 -11.44
C THR A 119 -7.29 8.75 -10.24
N PRO A 120 -8.50 8.14 -10.31
CA PRO A 120 -9.07 7.42 -9.18
C PRO A 120 -8.15 6.30 -8.66
N ALA A 121 -7.86 6.30 -7.36
CA ALA A 121 -7.00 5.33 -6.70
C ALA A 121 -7.82 4.26 -5.98
N PHE A 122 -7.42 3.00 -6.10
CA PHE A 122 -8.10 1.88 -5.44
C PHE A 122 -7.27 1.39 -4.25
N PRO A 123 -7.83 1.35 -3.04
CA PRO A 123 -7.10 0.90 -1.87
C PRO A 123 -6.89 -0.62 -1.85
N TYR A 124 -5.87 -1.05 -1.11
CA TYR A 124 -5.59 -2.44 -0.81
C TYR A 124 -5.72 -2.65 0.70
N VAL A 125 -6.63 -3.52 1.13
CA VAL A 125 -6.95 -3.69 2.54
C VAL A 125 -6.45 -5.03 3.05
N VAL A 126 -5.77 -5.02 4.18
CA VAL A 126 -5.33 -6.22 4.89
C VAL A 126 -5.93 -6.22 6.28
N VAL A 127 -6.75 -7.23 6.59
CA VAL A 127 -7.34 -7.43 7.91
C VAL A 127 -6.61 -8.58 8.60
N THR A 128 -6.08 -8.32 9.79
CA THR A 128 -5.34 -9.32 10.57
C THR A 128 -6.27 -9.99 11.58
N GLY A 129 -6.35 -11.32 11.54
CA GLY A 129 -7.15 -12.11 12.46
C GLY A 129 -6.56 -12.18 13.87
N PRO A 130 -7.36 -12.57 14.88
CA PRO A 130 -8.70 -13.11 14.76
C PRO A 130 -9.80 -12.04 14.59
N VAL A 131 -10.66 -12.20 13.57
CA VAL A 131 -11.83 -11.34 13.33
C VAL A 131 -13.01 -12.17 12.82
N SER A 132 -14.14 -12.14 13.51
CA SER A 132 -15.36 -12.88 13.17
C SER A 132 -16.31 -12.02 12.32
N GLY A 133 -16.02 -11.92 11.02
CA GLY A 133 -16.74 -11.04 10.12
C GLY A 133 -16.45 -9.55 10.36
N PHE A 134 -16.54 -8.76 9.29
CA PHE A 134 -16.30 -7.32 9.36
C PHE A 134 -16.87 -6.61 8.13
N SER A 135 -16.96 -5.28 8.22
CA SER A 135 -17.27 -4.39 7.11
C SER A 135 -16.24 -3.28 7.01
N ILE A 136 -15.85 -2.95 5.79
CA ILE A 136 -15.08 -1.75 5.47
C ILE A 136 -16.02 -0.82 4.70
N VAL A 137 -16.16 0.40 5.18
CA VAL A 137 -17.02 1.42 4.56
C VAL A 137 -16.15 2.55 4.04
N ILE A 138 -16.26 2.88 2.75
CA ILE A 138 -15.57 4.01 2.11
C ILE A 138 -16.63 4.89 1.44
N ASP A 139 -16.82 6.10 1.97
CA ASP A 139 -17.84 7.07 1.51
C ASP A 139 -19.25 6.46 1.39
N GLY A 140 -19.63 5.64 2.38
CA GLY A 140 -20.91 4.94 2.43
C GLY A 140 -20.99 3.65 1.61
N ASN A 141 -20.02 3.38 0.73
CA ASN A 141 -19.94 2.11 0.01
C ASN A 141 -19.32 1.04 0.90
N THR A 142 -20.03 -0.09 1.04
CA THR A 142 -19.67 -1.13 2.01
C THR A 142 -19.16 -2.39 1.33
N VAL A 143 -18.01 -2.88 1.79
CA VAL A 143 -17.50 -4.23 1.52
C VAL A 143 -17.59 -5.04 2.81
N THR A 144 -18.37 -6.12 2.81
CA THR A 144 -18.63 -6.95 3.99
C THR A 144 -18.12 -8.36 3.79
N TYR A 145 -17.31 -8.84 4.74
CA TYR A 145 -16.84 -10.22 4.83
C TYR A 145 -17.57 -10.95 5.96
N THR A 146 -18.15 -12.11 5.67
CA THR A 146 -19.03 -12.83 6.61
C THR A 146 -18.38 -13.99 7.33
N ASP A 147 -17.17 -14.38 6.94
CA ASP A 147 -16.46 -15.53 7.52
C ASP A 147 -15.42 -15.05 8.55
N THR A 148 -14.78 -15.98 9.24
CA THR A 148 -13.72 -15.68 10.20
C THR A 148 -12.38 -15.56 9.50
N VAL A 149 -11.60 -14.54 9.88
CA VAL A 149 -10.15 -14.48 9.64
C VAL A 149 -9.48 -15.12 10.85
N PRO A 150 -8.84 -16.30 10.72
CA PRO A 150 -8.25 -17.00 11.86
C PRO A 150 -7.08 -16.24 12.49
N ALA A 151 -6.78 -16.52 13.76
CA ALA A 151 -5.59 -15.98 14.43
C ALA A 151 -4.31 -16.34 13.65
N GLY A 152 -3.40 -15.37 13.50
CA GLY A 152 -2.16 -15.54 12.75
C GLY A 152 -2.31 -15.52 11.22
N GLN A 153 -3.53 -15.34 10.71
CA GLN A 153 -3.78 -15.16 9.28
C GLN A 153 -4.25 -13.74 8.97
N THR A 154 -4.06 -13.36 7.72
CA THR A 154 -4.52 -12.11 7.15
C THR A 154 -5.45 -12.39 5.99
N LEU A 155 -6.54 -11.63 5.92
CA LEU A 155 -7.37 -11.54 4.73
C LEU A 155 -7.01 -10.27 3.98
N THR A 156 -6.81 -10.40 2.68
CA THR A 156 -6.42 -9.31 1.82
C THR A 156 -7.47 -9.07 0.76
N ILE A 157 -7.92 -7.82 0.63
CA ILE A 157 -8.97 -7.39 -0.28
C ILE A 157 -8.40 -6.31 -1.21
N ASP A 158 -8.42 -6.60 -2.50
CA ASP A 158 -8.03 -5.66 -3.54
C ASP A 158 -9.29 -4.95 -4.09
N TYR A 159 -9.42 -3.64 -3.84
CA TYR A 159 -10.58 -2.88 -4.30
C TYR A 159 -10.59 -2.65 -5.82
N ARG A 160 -9.45 -2.80 -6.49
CA ARG A 160 -9.37 -2.64 -7.95
C ARG A 160 -9.96 -3.85 -8.66
N THR A 161 -9.66 -5.04 -8.18
CA THR A 161 -10.07 -6.31 -8.80
C THR A 161 -11.29 -6.95 -8.14
N GLY A 162 -11.59 -6.58 -6.90
CA GLY A 162 -12.67 -7.12 -6.09
C GLY A 162 -12.39 -8.50 -5.50
N TYR A 163 -11.14 -8.97 -5.55
CA TYR A 163 -10.75 -10.26 -4.98
C TYR A 163 -10.44 -10.15 -3.49
N ALA A 164 -10.87 -11.15 -2.73
CA ALA A 164 -10.45 -11.39 -1.35
C ALA A 164 -9.65 -12.69 -1.26
N THR A 165 -8.45 -12.62 -0.70
CA THR A 165 -7.54 -13.76 -0.56
C THR A 165 -7.07 -13.89 0.88
N LEU A 166 -7.11 -15.10 1.41
CA LEU A 166 -6.55 -15.40 2.73
C LEU A 166 -5.05 -15.74 2.58
N THR A 167 -4.31 -15.67 3.68
CA THR A 167 -2.92 -16.14 3.77
C THR A 167 -2.75 -17.49 3.07
N GLY A 168 -1.71 -17.62 2.24
CA GLY A 168 -1.49 -18.79 1.38
C GLY A 168 -2.21 -18.74 0.02
N GLY A 169 -2.86 -17.62 -0.32
CA GLY A 169 -3.47 -17.41 -1.64
C GLY A 169 -4.83 -18.10 -1.81
N VAL A 170 -5.48 -18.49 -0.71
CA VAL A 170 -6.78 -19.15 -0.76
C VAL A 170 -7.84 -18.10 -1.10
N ASP A 171 -8.54 -18.29 -2.22
CA ASP A 171 -9.63 -17.40 -2.61
C ASP A 171 -10.78 -17.46 -1.58
N ARG A 172 -11.21 -16.28 -1.15
CA ARG A 172 -12.33 -16.06 -0.24
C ARG A 172 -13.31 -15.02 -0.80
N THR A 173 -13.19 -14.68 -2.07
CA THR A 173 -14.04 -13.69 -2.73
C THR A 173 -15.53 -13.99 -2.57
N THR A 174 -15.92 -15.27 -2.64
CA THR A 174 -17.31 -15.73 -2.43
C THR A 174 -17.87 -15.44 -1.03
N ARG A 175 -17.02 -15.17 -0.04
CA ARG A 175 -17.41 -14.82 1.34
C ARG A 175 -17.66 -13.32 1.52
N LEU A 176 -17.46 -12.51 0.48
CA LEU A 176 -17.90 -11.12 0.46
C LEU A 176 -19.41 -11.04 0.17
N SER A 177 -20.20 -10.64 1.16
CA SER A 177 -21.66 -10.50 1.05
C SER A 177 -22.09 -9.15 0.47
N SER A 178 -21.32 -8.10 0.72
CA SER A 178 -21.44 -6.80 0.05
C SER A 178 -20.14 -6.48 -0.68
N ARG A 179 -20.25 -5.94 -1.90
CA ARG A 179 -19.13 -5.74 -2.83
C ARG A 179 -19.17 -4.36 -3.50
N GLN A 180 -19.52 -3.34 -2.72
CA GLN A 180 -19.51 -1.96 -3.19
C GLN A 180 -18.08 -1.43 -3.14
N PHE A 181 -17.25 -1.84 -4.09
CA PHE A 181 -15.88 -1.36 -4.20
C PHE A 181 -15.87 0.05 -4.76
N SER A 182 -15.31 0.99 -4.02
CA SER A 182 -15.17 2.39 -4.42
C SER A 182 -13.70 2.77 -4.59
N ALA A 183 -13.46 3.66 -5.55
CA ALA A 183 -12.19 4.33 -5.70
C ALA A 183 -12.17 5.62 -4.85
N VAL A 184 -10.97 6.01 -4.43
CA VAL A 184 -10.69 7.30 -3.78
C VAL A 184 -10.29 8.30 -4.87
N THR A 185 -11.15 9.28 -5.12
CA THR A 185 -10.94 10.30 -6.16
C THR A 185 -10.19 11.52 -5.64
N SER A 186 -10.49 11.94 -4.41
CA SER A 186 -9.78 13.01 -3.72
C SER A 186 -9.65 12.65 -2.24
N THR A 187 -10.68 12.90 -1.45
CA THR A 187 -10.70 12.67 -0.02
C THR A 187 -11.89 11.79 0.31
N SER A 188 -11.64 10.64 0.92
CA SER A 188 -12.66 9.66 1.27
C SER A 188 -12.61 9.34 2.76
N SER A 189 -13.78 9.25 3.37
CA SER A 189 -13.94 8.78 4.75
C SER A 189 -13.96 7.25 4.77
N VAL A 190 -13.24 6.65 5.72
CA VAL A 190 -13.10 5.20 5.84
C VAL A 190 -13.34 4.73 7.26
N PHE A 191 -14.10 3.64 7.37
CA PHE A 191 -14.42 2.99 8.63
C PHE A 191 -14.15 1.49 8.54
N PHE A 192 -13.61 0.93 9.63
CA PHE A 192 -13.50 -0.50 9.84
C PHE A 192 -14.46 -0.92 10.98
N SER A 193 -15.52 -1.64 10.62
CA SER A 193 -16.53 -2.13 11.54
C SER A 193 -16.35 -3.62 11.78
N ALA A 194 -15.95 -3.97 12.98
CA ALA A 194 -15.81 -5.35 13.47
C ALA A 194 -15.96 -5.36 14.99
N ALA A 195 -16.10 -6.55 15.58
CA ALA A 195 -16.10 -6.71 17.04
C ALA A 195 -14.71 -6.50 17.66
N ALA A 196 -13.64 -6.82 16.92
CA ALA A 196 -12.26 -6.64 17.31
C ALA A 196 -11.36 -6.69 16.06
N GLY A 197 -10.08 -6.38 16.23
CA GLY A 197 -9.05 -6.51 15.20
C GLY A 197 -8.60 -5.18 14.60
N VAL A 198 -7.69 -5.29 13.63
CA VAL A 198 -7.06 -4.16 12.95
C VAL A 198 -7.10 -4.38 11.44
N ALA A 199 -7.41 -3.32 10.72
CA ALA A 199 -7.32 -3.26 9.26
C ALA A 199 -6.21 -2.27 8.84
N ALA A 200 -5.29 -2.75 8.01
CA ALA A 200 -4.30 -1.94 7.34
C ALA A 200 -4.81 -1.58 5.94
N ILE A 201 -5.02 -0.30 5.67
CA ILE A 201 -5.51 0.20 4.38
C ILE A 201 -4.36 0.92 3.68
N THR A 202 -3.95 0.36 2.56
CA THR A 202 -2.85 0.89 1.75
C THR A 202 -3.41 1.64 0.54
N ILE A 203 -2.92 2.84 0.29
CA ILE A 203 -3.27 3.62 -0.91
C ILE A 203 -2.04 4.34 -1.46
N ALA A 204 -1.99 4.49 -2.78
CA ALA A 204 -1.06 5.37 -3.46
C ALA A 204 -1.85 6.42 -4.26
N ASP A 205 -1.35 7.65 -4.29
CA ASP A 205 -1.89 8.66 -5.21
C ASP A 205 -1.62 8.22 -6.65
N LEU A 206 -2.55 8.47 -7.56
CA LEU A 206 -2.41 8.08 -8.97
C LEU A 206 -2.52 9.29 -9.92
N TRP A 207 -1.56 9.41 -10.84
CA TRP A 207 -1.57 10.40 -11.91
C TRP A 207 -1.50 9.74 -13.29
N ARG A 208 -2.23 10.28 -14.26
CA ARG A 208 -2.20 9.87 -15.67
C ARG A 208 -2.21 11.08 -16.59
#